data_AF-A0A9E1P282-F1
#
_entry.id   AF-A0A9E1P282-F1
#
_cell.length_a   1.000
_cell.length_b   1.000
_cell.length_c   1.000
_cell.angle_alpha   90.00
_cell.angle_beta   90.00
_cell.angle_gamma   90.00
#
_symmetry.space_group_name_H-M   'P 1'
#
loop_
_entity.id
_entity.type
_entity.pdbx_description
1 polymer ?
#
loop_
_entity_poly.entity_id
_entity_poly.type
_entity_poly.pdbx_seq_one_letter_code
_entity_poly.pdbx_strand_id
1 'polypeptide(L)'
;MLSLSADLSDATVNLQMINGDLAAAEGDLAHAEALMKFAESFARRDEQALSAARDALARQASPEILVDAAAVAANFQRMVRIADSTGIPLDTRNAAISVDIRKELQLERFGSSKNTPPPGWKIKLLGLIARPLAKRKLKQMQQTTQDSIG
;
A
#
# COMPACT_ATOMS: atom_id res chain seq x y z
N MET A 1 3.55 -2.94 0.55
CA MET A 1 3.14 -4.01 1.48
C MET A 1 1.78 -4.57 1.11
N LEU A 2 0.73 -3.76 0.90
CA LEU A 2 -0.62 -4.25 0.55
C LEU A 2 -0.68 -5.15 -0.70
N SER A 3 -0.09 -4.77 -1.82
CA SER A 3 -0.09 -5.61 -3.03
C SER A 3 0.77 -6.86 -2.91
N LEU A 4 1.84 -6.80 -2.10
CA LEU A 4 2.73 -7.93 -1.84
C LEU A 4 2.03 -8.94 -0.93
N SER A 5 1.21 -8.45 0.01
CA SER A 5 0.29 -9.26 0.79
C SER A 5 -0.84 -9.82 -0.08
N ALA A 6 -1.41 -9.03 -1.01
CA ALA A 6 -2.43 -9.48 -1.95
C ALA A 6 -1.92 -10.59 -2.88
N ASP A 7 -0.69 -10.44 -3.42
CA ASP A 7 0.03 -11.46 -4.19
C ASP A 7 0.27 -12.75 -3.37
N LEU A 8 0.38 -12.63 -2.04
CA LEU A 8 0.59 -13.75 -1.12
C LEU A 8 -0.73 -14.42 -0.69
N SER A 9 -1.86 -13.71 -0.75
CA SER A 9 -3.18 -14.16 -0.27
C SER A 9 -4.17 -14.53 -1.38
N ASP A 10 -3.71 -14.62 -2.64
CA ASP A 10 -4.52 -14.90 -3.85
C ASP A 10 -5.73 -13.95 -4.00
N ALA A 11 -5.65 -12.77 -3.37
CA ALA A 11 -6.69 -11.76 -3.36
C ALA A 11 -6.39 -10.74 -4.47
N THR A 12 -7.32 -10.58 -5.42
CA THR A 12 -7.21 -9.52 -6.42
C THR A 12 -7.67 -8.22 -5.78
N VAL A 13 -6.74 -7.33 -5.42
CA VAL A 13 -7.04 -6.03 -4.81
C VAL A 13 -6.90 -4.94 -5.85
N ASN A 14 -7.99 -4.24 -6.16
CA ASN A 14 -7.95 -3.06 -7.00
C ASN A 14 -7.29 -1.90 -6.24
N LEU A 15 -6.07 -1.54 -6.64
CA LEU A 15 -5.30 -0.48 -5.97
C LEU A 15 -5.78 0.94 -6.32
N GLN A 16 -6.69 1.10 -7.29
CA GLN A 16 -7.15 2.43 -7.71
C GLN A 16 -7.95 3.16 -6.63
N MET A 17 -8.49 2.45 -5.63
CA MET A 17 -9.06 3.08 -4.44
C MET A 17 -8.03 4.00 -3.73
N ILE A 18 -6.74 3.64 -3.73
CA ILE A 18 -5.67 4.46 -3.13
C ILE A 18 -5.49 5.78 -3.90
N ASN A 19 -5.85 5.82 -5.19
CA ASN A 19 -5.86 7.03 -6.01
C ASN A 19 -7.15 7.85 -5.87
N GLY A 20 -8.06 7.47 -4.97
CA GLY A 20 -9.34 8.15 -4.77
C GLY A 20 -10.45 7.71 -5.72
N ASP A 21 -10.24 6.64 -6.51
CA ASP A 21 -11.30 6.09 -7.36
C ASP A 21 -12.29 5.31 -6.48
N LEU A 22 -13.43 5.92 -6.19
CA LEU A 22 -14.51 5.30 -5.43
C LEU A 22 -15.22 4.19 -6.22
N ALA A 23 -15.16 4.20 -7.55
CA ALA A 23 -15.71 3.12 -8.37
C ALA A 23 -14.85 1.85 -8.29
N ALA A 24 -13.59 1.98 -7.87
CA ALA A 24 -12.70 0.87 -7.58
C ALA A 24 -12.96 0.21 -6.20
N ALA A 25 -13.91 0.74 -5.42
CA ALA A 25 -14.38 0.13 -4.17
C ALA A 25 -15.29 -1.08 -4.46
N GLU A 26 -14.73 -2.14 -5.05
CA GLU A 26 -15.44 -3.41 -5.15
C GLU A 26 -15.59 -4.04 -3.75
N GLY A 27 -16.82 -4.03 -3.25
CA GLY A 27 -17.49 -5.19 -2.63
C GLY A 27 -17.12 -5.65 -1.22
N ASP A 28 -15.87 -5.59 -0.76
CA ASP A 28 -15.45 -6.43 0.38
C ASP A 28 -14.91 -5.69 1.62
N LEU A 29 -14.68 -4.38 1.54
CA LEU A 29 -14.15 -3.61 2.68
C LEU A 29 -15.23 -2.74 3.33
N ALA A 30 -15.64 -3.11 4.54
CA ALA A 30 -16.59 -2.34 5.33
C ALA A 30 -16.09 -0.89 5.52
N HIS A 31 -16.98 0.08 5.31
CA HIS A 31 -16.74 1.51 5.49
C HIS A 31 -15.61 2.09 4.60
N ALA A 32 -15.24 1.43 3.50
CA ALA A 32 -14.09 1.82 2.68
C ALA A 32 -14.12 3.28 2.19
N GLU A 33 -15.29 3.78 1.77
CA GLU A 33 -15.44 5.17 1.35
C GLU A 33 -15.13 6.17 2.48
N ALA A 34 -15.68 5.95 3.67
CA ALA A 34 -15.44 6.83 4.82
C ALA A 34 -13.98 6.76 5.29
N LEU A 35 -13.39 5.56 5.29
CA LEU A 35 -11.97 5.38 5.61
C LEU A 35 -11.06 6.07 4.59
N MET A 36 -11.38 5.98 3.30
CA MET A 36 -10.63 6.65 2.24
C MET A 36 -10.72 8.17 2.38
N LYS A 37 -11.93 8.72 2.56
CA LYS A 37 -12.13 10.17 2.76
C LYS A 37 -11.40 10.68 4.00
N PHE A 38 -11.40 9.91 5.09
CA PHE A 38 -10.62 10.22 6.29
C PHE A 38 -9.11 10.22 6.00
N ALA A 39 -8.60 9.17 5.34
CA ALA A 39 -7.17 9.06 5.03
C ALA A 39 -6.68 10.17 4.09
N GLU A 40 -7.45 10.51 3.05
CA GLU A 40 -7.12 11.59 2.10
C GLU A 40 -7.08 12.95 2.80
N SER A 41 -8.13 13.31 3.54
CA SER A 41 -8.19 14.59 4.27
C SER A 41 -7.07 14.72 5.31
N PHE A 42 -6.75 13.63 6.02
CA PHE A 42 -5.63 13.56 6.96
C PHE A 42 -4.28 13.76 6.26
N ALA A 43 -4.05 13.09 5.11
CA ALA A 43 -2.81 13.21 4.36
C ALA A 43 -2.61 14.61 3.75
N ARG A 44 -3.70 15.24 3.28
CA ARG A 44 -3.69 16.61 2.73
C ARG A 44 -3.55 17.70 3.79
N ARG A 45 -3.75 17.37 5.08
CA ARG A 45 -3.84 18.33 6.19
C ARG A 45 -4.95 19.37 5.97
N ASP A 46 -6.04 18.92 5.38
CA ASP A 46 -7.25 19.73 5.20
C ASP A 46 -8.10 19.60 6.47
N GLU A 47 -7.93 20.53 7.40
CA GLU A 47 -8.61 20.49 8.71
C GLU A 47 -10.14 20.48 8.58
N GLN A 48 -10.69 21.22 7.61
CA GLN A 48 -12.14 21.29 7.41
C GLN A 48 -12.67 19.95 6.88
N ALA A 49 -12.03 19.40 5.84
CA ALA A 49 -12.39 18.08 5.31
C ALA A 49 -12.15 16.97 6.33
N LEU A 50 -11.10 17.07 7.14
CA LEU A 50 -10.75 16.09 8.16
C LEU A 50 -11.79 16.08 9.28
N SER A 51 -12.25 17.25 9.74
CA SER A 51 -13.34 17.32 10.72
C SER A 51 -14.60 16.63 10.20
N ALA A 52 -15.01 16.95 8.97
CA ALA A 52 -16.20 16.33 8.36
C ALA A 52 -16.03 14.81 8.17
N ALA A 53 -14.83 14.35 7.79
CA ALA A 53 -14.54 12.93 7.61
C ALA A 53 -14.52 12.16 8.94
N ARG A 54 -14.03 12.76 10.03
CA ARG A 54 -14.09 12.18 11.38
C ARG A 54 -15.54 11.95 11.81
N ASP A 55 -16.39 12.97 11.64
CA ASP A 55 -17.80 12.89 12.00
C ASP A 55 -18.55 11.86 11.13
N ALA A 56 -18.22 11.76 9.85
CA ALA A 56 -18.81 10.76 8.95
C ALA A 56 -18.38 9.33 9.33
N LEU A 57 -17.08 9.11 9.57
CA LEU A 57 -16.54 7.80 9.91
C LEU A 57 -17.06 7.31 11.27
N ALA A 58 -17.09 8.17 12.29
CA ALA A 58 -17.63 7.81 13.60
C ALA A 58 -19.12 7.45 13.55
N ARG A 59 -19.91 8.12 12.70
CA ARG A 59 -21.33 7.81 12.51
C ARG A 59 -21.58 6.55 11.68
N GLN A 60 -20.79 6.31 10.64
CA GLN A 60 -21.00 5.18 9.74
C GLN A 60 -20.42 3.87 10.28
N ALA A 61 -19.29 3.95 10.99
CA ALA A 61 -18.59 2.80 11.54
C ALA A 61 -18.78 2.76 13.08
N SER A 62 -17.87 3.39 13.82
CA SER A 62 -18.00 3.67 15.25
C SER A 62 -16.91 4.66 15.71
N PRO A 63 -17.04 5.26 16.91
CA PRO A 63 -15.96 6.05 17.51
C PRO A 63 -14.65 5.25 17.70
N GLU A 64 -14.74 3.98 18.04
CA GLU A 64 -13.57 3.09 18.23
C GLU A 64 -12.85 2.85 16.90
N ILE A 65 -13.59 2.58 15.82
CA ILE A 65 -13.02 2.42 14.48
C ILE A 65 -12.35 3.72 14.01
N LEU A 66 -12.91 4.89 14.33
CA LEU A 66 -12.26 6.17 14.05
C LEU A 66 -10.91 6.29 14.77
N VAL A 67 -10.84 5.89 16.06
CA VAL A 67 -9.59 5.94 16.84
C VAL A 67 -8.55 5.00 16.23
N ASP A 68 -8.93 3.78 15.86
CA ASP A 68 -8.03 2.82 15.22
C ASP A 68 -7.53 3.34 13.86
N ALA A 69 -8.43 3.89 13.03
CA ALA A 69 -8.06 4.48 11.75
C ALA A 69 -7.08 5.66 11.93
N ALA A 70 -7.31 6.51 12.94
CA ALA A 70 -6.41 7.61 13.27
C ALA A 70 -5.03 7.12 13.75
N ALA A 71 -4.99 6.08 14.57
CA ALA A 71 -3.74 5.47 15.04
C ALA A 71 -2.92 4.90 13.87
N VAL A 72 -3.58 4.19 12.94
CA VAL A 72 -2.95 3.67 11.72
C VAL A 72 -2.41 4.81 10.86
N ALA A 73 -3.23 5.83 10.57
CA ALA A 73 -2.82 6.96 9.74
C ALA A 73 -1.63 7.73 10.35
N ALA A 74 -1.65 7.97 11.67
CA ALA A 74 -0.56 8.59 12.40
C ALA A 74 0.74 7.76 12.36
N ASN A 75 0.62 6.43 12.48
CA ASN A 75 1.76 5.52 12.39
C ASN A 75 2.46 5.60 11.03
N PHE A 76 1.70 5.66 9.93
CA PHE A 76 2.25 5.84 8.59
C PHE A 76 2.92 7.20 8.41
N GLN A 77 2.29 8.29 8.83
CA GLN A 77 2.87 9.64 8.74
C GLN A 77 4.16 9.77 9.55
N ARG A 78 4.26 9.11 10.72
CA ARG A 78 5.49 9.08 11.50
C ARG A 78 6.65 8.48 10.71
N MET A 79 6.42 7.33 10.07
CA MET A 79 7.46 6.65 9.28
C MET A 79 7.90 7.49 8.08
N VAL A 80 6.96 8.13 7.37
CA VAL A 80 7.26 9.01 6.24
C VAL A 80 8.18 10.16 6.67
N ARG A 81 7.86 10.84 7.78
CA ARG A 81 8.67 11.96 8.29
C ARG A 81 10.07 11.53 8.71
N ILE A 82 10.21 10.37 9.34
CA ILE A 82 11.52 9.82 9.72
C ILE A 82 12.35 9.54 8.46
N ALA A 83 11.77 8.85 7.47
CA ALA A 83 12.45 8.52 6.22
C ALA A 83 12.89 9.79 5.48
N ASP A 84 12.00 10.79 5.35
CA ASP A 84 12.29 12.06 4.69
C ASP A 84 13.40 12.84 5.42
N SER A 85 13.39 12.85 6.76
CA SER A 85 14.37 13.59 7.57
C SER A 85 15.75 12.93 7.60
N THR A 86 15.81 11.61 7.43
CA THR A 86 17.06 10.83 7.47
C THR A 86 17.63 10.54 6.09
N GLY A 87 16.85 10.77 5.03
CA GLY A 87 17.25 10.49 3.65
C GLY A 87 17.39 9.00 3.35
N ILE A 88 16.71 8.12 4.09
CA ILE A 88 16.80 6.67 3.87
C ILE A 88 16.33 6.34 2.44
N PRO A 89 17.21 5.80 1.58
CA PRO A 89 16.82 5.43 0.23
C PRO A 89 15.93 4.20 0.25
N LEU A 90 15.09 4.07 -0.78
CA LEU A 90 14.33 2.84 -0.99
C LEU A 90 15.29 1.68 -1.26
N ASP A 91 15.21 0.59 -0.48
CA ASP A 91 16.04 -0.60 -0.69
C ASP A 91 15.88 -1.10 -2.13
N THR A 92 17.00 -1.34 -2.82
CA THR A 92 17.08 -1.90 -4.18
C THR A 92 16.24 -3.16 -4.41
N ARG A 93 16.10 -4.05 -3.41
CA ARG A 93 15.22 -5.23 -3.51
C ARG A 93 13.75 -4.83 -3.55
N ASN A 94 13.35 -3.89 -2.69
CA ASN A 94 12.01 -3.33 -2.69
C ASN A 94 11.76 -2.46 -3.93
N ALA A 95 12.80 -1.85 -4.49
CA ALA A 95 12.70 -1.05 -5.70
C ALA A 95 12.27 -1.88 -6.90
N ALA A 96 12.85 -3.07 -7.11
CA ALA A 96 12.49 -3.94 -8.23
C ALA A 96 11.05 -4.49 -8.11
N ILE A 97 10.62 -4.86 -6.90
CA ILE A 97 9.29 -5.42 -6.65
C ILE A 97 8.21 -4.32 -6.74
N SER A 98 8.53 -3.09 -6.34
CA SER A 98 7.56 -1.99 -6.33
C SER A 98 7.37 -1.25 -7.65
N VAL A 99 8.11 -1.59 -8.72
CA VAL A 99 7.98 -0.90 -10.02
C VAL A 99 6.56 -1.01 -10.56
N ASP A 100 6.00 -2.21 -10.55
CA ASP A 100 4.68 -2.47 -11.14
C ASP A 100 3.57 -1.75 -10.34
N ILE A 101 3.65 -1.81 -9.01
CA ILE A 101 2.74 -1.09 -8.08
C ILE A 101 2.82 0.42 -8.27
N ARG A 102 4.04 0.97 -8.37
CA ARG A 102 4.25 2.41 -8.56
C ARG A 102 3.63 2.90 -9.84
N LYS A 103 3.76 2.11 -10.92
CA LYS A 103 3.16 2.39 -12.22
C LYS A 103 1.64 2.28 -12.18
N GLU A 104 1.10 1.25 -11.55
CA GLU A 104 -0.35 1.05 -11.40
C GLU A 104 -0.99 2.20 -10.60
N LEU A 105 -0.33 2.63 -9.53
CA LEU A 105 -0.75 3.77 -8.70
C LEU A 105 -0.37 5.12 -9.31
N GLN A 106 0.32 5.16 -10.45
CA GLN A 106 0.80 6.38 -11.11
C GLN A 106 1.60 7.30 -10.19
N LEU A 107 2.44 6.74 -9.31
CA LEU A 107 3.17 7.50 -8.28
C LEU A 107 4.25 8.41 -8.88
N GLU A 108 4.63 8.22 -10.14
CA GLU A 108 5.51 9.11 -10.89
C GLU A 108 4.98 10.54 -11.01
N ARG A 109 3.66 10.76 -10.84
CA ARG A 109 3.06 12.11 -10.82
C ARG A 109 3.53 12.96 -9.64
N PHE A 110 4.03 12.35 -8.57
CA PHE A 110 4.48 13.05 -7.37
C PHE A 110 5.96 13.44 -7.46
N GLY A 111 6.31 14.63 -6.97
CA GLY A 111 7.69 15.15 -7.01
C GLY A 111 8.71 14.29 -6.24
N SER A 112 8.27 13.53 -5.24
CA SER A 112 9.09 12.61 -4.45
C SER A 112 9.58 11.39 -5.25
N SER A 113 9.00 11.11 -6.43
CA SER A 113 9.44 10.02 -7.31
C SER A 113 10.91 10.15 -7.72
N LYS A 114 11.46 11.36 -7.73
CA LYS A 114 12.89 11.64 -8.00
C LYS A 114 13.84 10.92 -7.02
N ASN A 115 13.38 10.62 -5.81
CA ASN A 115 14.17 9.92 -4.79
C ASN A 115 14.15 8.39 -4.97
N THR A 116 13.40 7.88 -5.94
CA THR A 116 13.26 6.43 -6.21
C THR A 116 13.59 6.11 -7.67
N PRO A 117 14.85 6.24 -8.11
CA PRO A 117 15.22 6.02 -9.50
C PRO A 117 14.88 4.58 -9.95
N PRO A 118 14.55 4.38 -11.24
CA PRO A 118 14.23 3.06 -11.76
C PRO A 118 15.45 2.14 -11.65
N PRO A 119 15.25 0.84 -11.37
CA PRO A 119 16.34 -0.12 -11.31
C PRO A 119 17.06 -0.18 -12.67
N GLY A 120 18.40 -0.20 -12.62
CA GLY A 120 19.23 -0.31 -13.82
C GLY A 120 18.90 -1.56 -14.65
N TRP A 121 19.19 -1.50 -15.95
CA TRP A 121 18.81 -2.55 -16.91
C TRP A 121 19.29 -3.95 -16.52
N LYS A 122 20.45 -4.06 -15.86
CA LYS A 122 21.01 -5.33 -15.35
C LYS A 122 20.09 -6.00 -14.33
N ILE A 123 19.48 -5.21 -13.44
CA ILE A 123 18.57 -5.69 -12.39
C ILE A 123 17.23 -6.12 -13.00
N LYS A 124 16.72 -5.38 -14.00
CA LYS A 124 15.51 -5.78 -14.76
C LYS A 124 15.70 -7.12 -15.47
N LEU A 125 16.85 -7.31 -16.12
CA LEU A 125 17.15 -8.55 -16.84
C LEU A 125 17.28 -9.74 -15.89
N LEU A 126 18.00 -9.59 -14.77
CA LEU A 126 18.08 -10.62 -13.73
C LEU A 126 16.71 -10.95 -13.13
N GLY A 127 15.87 -9.93 -12.89
CA GLY A 127 14.52 -10.10 -12.36
C GLY A 127 13.61 -10.89 -13.29
N LEU A 128 13.67 -10.66 -14.60
CA LEU A 128 12.89 -11.41 -15.59
C LEU A 128 13.25 -12.90 -15.63
N ILE A 129 14.53 -13.23 -15.47
CA ILE A 129 15.01 -14.62 -15.47
C ILE A 129 14.71 -15.31 -14.13
N ALA A 130 14.83 -14.59 -13.01
CA ALA A 130 14.66 -15.15 -11.68
C ALA A 130 13.18 -15.24 -11.21
N ARG A 131 12.29 -14.38 -11.73
CA ARG A 131 10.84 -14.35 -11.40
C ARG A 131 10.14 -15.72 -11.48
N PRO A 132 10.27 -16.52 -12.56
CA PRO A 132 9.59 -17.82 -12.63
C PRO A 132 10.11 -18.85 -11.62
N LEU A 133 11.41 -18.82 -11.32
CA LEU A 133 12.03 -19.71 -10.32
C LEU A 133 11.63 -19.33 -8.90
N ALA A 134 11.58 -18.04 -8.59
CA ALA A 134 11.14 -17.52 -7.30
C ALA A 134 9.67 -17.87 -7.03
N LYS A 135 8.77 -17.71 -8.02
CA LYS A 135 7.36 -18.11 -7.90
C LYS A 135 7.20 -19.62 -7.62
N ARG A 136 8.00 -20.47 -8.28
CA ARG A 136 8.00 -21.93 -8.02
C ARG A 136 8.48 -22.27 -6.61
N LYS A 137 9.56 -21.65 -6.13
CA LYS A 137 10.09 -21.88 -4.78
C LYS A 137 9.13 -21.41 -3.69
N LEU A 138 8.50 -20.26 -3.88
CA LEU A 138 7.52 -19.72 -2.92
C LEU A 138 6.31 -20.64 -2.78
N LYS A 139 5.79 -21.14 -3.91
CA LYS A 139 4.68 -22.10 -3.94
C LYS A 139 5.04 -23.44 -3.27
N GLN A 140 6.27 -23.91 -3.43
CA GLN A 140 6.78 -25.11 -2.75
C GLN A 140 6.88 -24.91 -1.24
N MET A 141 7.45 -23.79 -0.76
CA MET A 141 7.53 -23.49 0.67
C MET A 141 6.16 -23.36 1.34
N GLN A 142 5.16 -22.82 0.62
CA GLN A 142 3.78 -22.76 1.09
C GLN A 142 3.17 -24.15 1.27
N GLN A 143 3.37 -25.06 0.32
CA GLN A 143 2.93 -26.46 0.45
C GLN A 143 3.61 -27.15 1.65
N THR A 144 4.91 -26.96 1.85
CA THR A 144 5.61 -27.59 2.98
C THR A 144 5.19 -27.03 4.35
N THR A 145 4.80 -25.75 4.42
CA THR A 145 4.34 -25.12 5.66
C THR A 145 2.91 -25.54 6.00
N GLN A 146 2.07 -25.75 4.98
CA GLN A 146 0.70 -26.22 5.15
C GLN A 146 0.64 -27.71 5.53
N ASP A 147 1.58 -28.52 5.03
CA ASP A 147 1.72 -29.94 5.41
C ASP A 147 2.32 -30.15 6.82
N SER A 148 3.02 -29.15 7.38
CA SER A 148 3.64 -29.24 8.72
C SER A 148 2.72 -28.79 9.86
N ILE A 149 1.54 -28.27 9.55
CA ILE A 149 0.52 -27.80 10.52
C ILE A 149 -0.73 -28.70 10.50
N GLY A 150 -0.78 -29.70 9.61
CA GLY A 150 -1.83 -30.73 9.53
C GLY A 150 -1.54 -31.96 10.38
#